data_AF-A0A2A5NR00-F1
#
_entry.id   AF-A0A2A5NR00-F1
#
_cell.length_a   1.000
_cell.length_b   1.000
_cell.length_c   1.000
_cell.angle_alpha   90.00
_cell.angle_beta   90.00
_cell.angle_gamma   90.00
#
_symmetry.space_group_name_H-M   'P 1'
#
loop_
_entity.id
_entity.type
_entity.pdbx_description
1 polymer ?
#
loop_
_entity_poly.entity_id
_entity_poly.type
_entity_poly.pdbx_seq_one_letter_code
_entity_poly.pdbx_strand_id
1 'polypeptide(L)'
;MARRRGGVTVIELVESFVDGAGVRAWIAVGLLLVGSVLSLGAAVGIVRFPDPLVRLHAMAKPQVLGLAFALAAVVVAVWTWTAFWLVLPVMVFQLFLVPVSTHMIARAGLRSGDYRHDELLVDDTE
;
A
#
# COMPACT_ATOMS: atom_id res chain seq x y z
N MET A 1 -18.25 42.15 -26.79
CA MET A 1 -16.98 41.39 -26.75
C MET A 1 -17.04 40.42 -25.57
N ALA A 2 -17.47 39.17 -25.79
CA ALA A 2 -17.56 38.14 -24.75
C ALA A 2 -16.53 37.04 -25.04
N ARG A 3 -15.51 36.96 -24.18
CA ARG A 3 -14.40 36.00 -24.28
C ARG A 3 -14.94 34.61 -23.90
N ARG A 4 -15.08 33.70 -24.88
CA ARG A 4 -15.33 32.27 -24.66
C ARG A 4 -14.25 31.73 -23.73
N ARG A 5 -14.61 31.45 -22.48
CA ARG A 5 -13.77 30.71 -21.52
C ARG A 5 -13.91 29.23 -21.89
N GLY A 6 -13.07 28.76 -22.80
CA GLY A 6 -12.88 27.33 -23.03
C GLY A 6 -12.17 26.74 -21.80
N GLY A 7 -12.96 26.35 -20.80
CA GLY A 7 -12.47 25.51 -19.71
C GLY A 7 -12.79 24.08 -20.08
N VAL A 8 -11.78 23.27 -20.38
CA VAL A 8 -11.93 21.81 -20.46
C VAL A 8 -12.49 21.38 -19.11
N THR A 9 -13.72 20.87 -19.10
CA THR A 9 -14.34 20.37 -17.87
C THR A 9 -13.60 19.10 -17.42
N VAL A 10 -13.61 18.79 -16.13
CA VAL A 10 -12.97 17.55 -15.61
C VAL A 10 -13.49 16.32 -16.35
N ILE A 11 -14.77 16.34 -16.74
CA ILE A 11 -15.40 15.28 -17.52
C ILE A 11 -14.78 15.19 -18.92
N GLU A 12 -14.63 16.31 -19.65
CA GLU A 12 -13.95 16.32 -20.95
C GLU A 12 -12.47 15.91 -20.85
N LEU A 13 -11.80 16.25 -19.75
CA LEU A 13 -10.42 15.81 -19.49
C LEU A 13 -10.36 14.28 -19.31
N VAL A 14 -11.29 13.73 -18.52
CA VAL A 14 -11.40 12.28 -18.31
C VAL A 14 -11.75 11.58 -19.62
N GLU A 15 -12.76 12.05 -20.36
CA GLU A 15 -13.13 11.48 -21.66
C GLU A 15 -11.94 11.50 -22.63
N SER A 16 -11.22 12.63 -22.75
CA SER A 16 -10.03 12.69 -23.60
C SER A 16 -8.89 11.76 -23.17
N PHE A 17 -8.73 11.54 -21.85
CA PHE A 17 -7.76 10.59 -21.31
C PHE A 17 -8.19 9.14 -21.58
N VAL A 18 -9.47 8.83 -21.38
CA VAL A 18 -10.08 7.52 -21.62
C VAL A 18 -10.00 7.14 -23.09
N ASP A 19 -10.29 8.07 -24.00
CA ASP A 19 -10.25 7.87 -25.44
C ASP A 19 -8.81 7.70 -25.96
N GLY A 20 -7.83 8.32 -25.30
CA GLY A 20 -6.40 8.18 -25.60
C GLY A 20 -5.70 7.02 -24.86
N ALA A 21 -6.34 6.43 -23.84
CA ALA A 21 -5.72 5.46 -22.96
C ALA A 21 -5.72 4.05 -23.58
N GLY A 22 -4.52 3.56 -23.93
CA GLY A 22 -4.34 2.17 -24.33
C GLY A 22 -4.67 1.17 -23.21
N VAL A 23 -4.91 -0.09 -23.56
CA VAL A 23 -5.27 -1.19 -22.62
C VAL A 23 -4.36 -1.29 -21.39
N ARG A 24 -3.08 -0.98 -21.53
CA ARG A 24 -2.09 -0.98 -20.44
C ARG A 24 -2.41 0.05 -19.35
N ALA A 25 -2.92 1.21 -19.72
CA ALA A 25 -3.31 2.24 -18.76
C ALA A 25 -4.48 1.76 -17.89
N TRP A 26 -5.47 1.10 -18.49
CA TRP A 26 -6.61 0.52 -17.76
C TRP A 26 -6.19 -0.58 -16.79
N ILE A 27 -5.26 -1.45 -17.19
CA ILE A 27 -4.70 -2.47 -16.31
C ILE A 27 -3.96 -1.80 -15.14
N ALA A 28 -3.14 -0.78 -15.41
CA ALA A 28 -2.42 -0.05 -14.36
C ALA A 28 -3.37 0.65 -13.37
N VAL A 29 -4.45 1.26 -13.86
CA VAL A 29 -5.48 1.88 -13.01
C VAL A 29 -6.14 0.83 -12.12
N GLY A 30 -6.51 -0.33 -12.67
CA GLY A 30 -7.09 -1.42 -11.88
C GLY A 30 -6.14 -1.90 -10.76
N LEU A 31 -4.86 -2.08 -11.09
CA LEU A 31 -3.82 -2.46 -10.12
C LEU A 31 -3.65 -1.38 -9.03
N LEU A 32 -3.64 -0.09 -9.39
CA LEU A 32 -3.54 1.00 -8.44
C LEU A 32 -4.74 1.08 -7.50
N LEU A 33 -5.96 0.86 -8.02
CA LEU A 33 -7.17 0.87 -7.19
C LEU A 33 -7.12 -0.26 -6.15
N VAL A 34 -6.79 -1.48 -6.57
CA VAL A 34 -6.62 -2.63 -5.66
C VAL A 34 -5.52 -2.35 -4.63
N GLY A 35 -4.37 -1.85 -5.09
CA GLY A 35 -3.26 -1.51 -4.20
C GLY A 35 -3.64 -0.44 -3.16
N SER A 36 -4.38 0.59 -3.58
CA SER A 36 -4.84 1.68 -2.72
C SER A 36 -5.82 1.19 -1.65
N VAL A 37 -6.77 0.32 -2.01
CA VAL A 37 -7.70 -0.28 -1.04
C VAL A 37 -6.97 -1.13 0.00
N LEU A 38 -5.95 -1.89 -0.41
CA LEU A 38 -5.13 -2.67 0.50
C LEU A 38 -4.30 -1.78 1.44
N SER A 39 -3.70 -0.70 0.92
CA SER A 39 -2.98 0.28 1.76
C SER A 39 -3.91 1.00 2.73
N LEU A 40 -5.15 1.32 2.33
CA LEU A 40 -6.17 1.83 3.24
C LEU A 40 -6.52 0.80 4.31
N GLY A 41 -6.65 -0.48 3.94
CA GLY A 41 -6.86 -1.59 4.89
C GLY A 41 -5.74 -1.69 5.91
N ALA A 42 -4.48 -1.51 5.50
CA ALA A 42 -3.34 -1.47 6.42
C ALA A 42 -3.47 -0.31 7.43
N ALA A 43 -3.81 0.90 6.95
CA ALA A 43 -4.02 2.07 7.81
C ALA A 43 -5.17 1.86 8.81
N VAL A 44 -6.28 1.28 8.37
CA VAL A 44 -7.41 0.93 9.24
C VAL A 44 -7.00 -0.12 10.28
N GLY A 45 -6.19 -1.12 9.90
CA GLY A 45 -5.67 -2.13 10.83
C GLY A 45 -4.89 -1.53 11.99
N ILE A 46 -4.10 -0.48 11.76
CA ILE A 46 -3.34 0.21 12.81
C ILE A 46 -4.25 0.88 13.84
N VAL A 47 -5.40 1.42 13.41
CA VAL A 47 -6.34 2.17 14.27
C VAL A 47 -7.35 1.25 14.94
N ARG A 48 -7.70 0.12 14.31
CA ARG A 48 -8.77 -0.77 14.77
C ARG A 48 -8.33 -1.75 15.85
N PHE A 49 -7.11 -2.28 15.77
CA PHE A 49 -6.65 -3.31 16.70
C PHE A 49 -6.00 -2.67 17.94
N PRO A 50 -6.38 -3.08 19.16
CA PRO A 50 -5.82 -2.53 20.40
C PRO A 50 -4.46 -3.14 20.77
N ASP A 51 -4.19 -4.40 20.41
CA ASP A 51 -2.92 -5.09 20.71
C ASP A 51 -1.83 -4.74 19.66
N PRO A 52 -0.65 -4.23 20.08
CA PRO A 52 0.49 -3.98 19.19
C PRO A 52 0.90 -5.14 18.30
N LEU A 53 0.89 -6.38 18.79
CA LEU A 53 1.28 -7.56 18.00
C LEU A 53 0.25 -7.85 16.90
N VAL A 54 -1.03 -7.75 17.23
CA VAL A 54 -2.14 -7.90 16.28
C VAL A 54 -2.12 -6.76 15.25
N ARG A 55 -1.82 -5.53 15.67
CA ARG A 55 -1.67 -4.36 14.76
C ARG A 55 -0.56 -4.58 13.75
N LEU A 56 0.60 -5.10 14.17
CA LEU A 56 1.72 -5.38 13.26
C LEU A 56 1.34 -6.40 12.20
N HIS A 57 0.66 -7.47 12.60
CA HIS A 57 0.23 -8.51 11.68
C HIS A 57 -0.87 -8.03 10.71
N ALA A 58 -1.83 -7.26 11.22
CA ALA A 58 -2.91 -6.69 10.43
C ALA A 58 -2.44 -5.58 9.48
N MET A 59 -1.42 -4.81 9.86
CA MET A 59 -0.83 -3.75 9.03
C MET A 59 0.08 -4.32 7.94
N ALA A 60 0.97 -5.25 8.29
CA ALA A 60 2.03 -5.69 7.39
C ALA A 60 1.51 -6.39 6.13
N LYS A 61 0.48 -7.25 6.26
CA LYS A 61 -0.02 -8.07 5.13
C LYS A 61 -0.65 -7.20 4.03
N PRO A 62 -1.62 -6.31 4.32
CA PRO A 62 -2.20 -5.46 3.30
C PRO A 62 -1.19 -4.42 2.78
N GLN A 63 -0.23 -3.98 3.61
CA GLN A 63 0.76 -2.98 3.20
C GLN A 63 1.74 -3.50 2.15
N VAL A 64 2.30 -4.71 2.34
CA VAL A 64 3.23 -5.31 1.37
C VAL A 64 2.51 -5.59 0.05
N LEU A 65 1.29 -6.14 0.12
CA LEU A 65 0.48 -6.40 -1.08
C LEU A 65 0.08 -5.10 -1.79
N GLY A 66 -0.35 -4.09 -1.04
CA GLY A 66 -0.73 -2.79 -1.58
C GLY A 66 0.40 -2.13 -2.36
N LEU A 67 1.61 -2.12 -1.79
CA LEU A 67 2.80 -1.64 -2.48
C LEU A 67 3.15 -2.49 -3.70
N ALA A 68 3.05 -3.82 -3.61
CA ALA A 68 3.32 -4.71 -4.74
C ALA A 68 2.44 -4.41 -5.94
N PHE A 69 1.14 -4.21 -5.72
CA PHE A 69 0.19 -3.83 -6.77
C PHE A 69 0.48 -2.45 -7.35
N ALA A 70 0.85 -1.47 -6.49
CA ALA A 70 1.24 -0.14 -6.96
C ALA A 70 2.51 -0.17 -7.84
N LEU A 71 3.53 -0.93 -7.44
CA LEU A 71 4.76 -1.10 -8.22
C LEU A 71 4.49 -1.86 -9.54
N ALA A 72 3.64 -2.88 -9.51
CA ALA A 72 3.22 -3.59 -10.72
C ALA A 72 2.49 -2.65 -11.70
N ALA A 73 1.65 -1.75 -11.20
CA ALA A 73 0.99 -0.74 -12.03
C ALA A 73 2.01 0.17 -12.73
N VAL A 74 3.06 0.60 -12.02
CA VAL A 74 4.15 1.42 -12.61
C VAL A 74 4.86 0.66 -13.74
N VAL A 75 5.17 -0.63 -13.54
CA VAL A 75 5.80 -1.46 -14.57
C VAL A 75 4.91 -1.64 -15.79
N VAL A 76 3.61 -1.85 -15.60
CA VAL A 76 2.64 -2.02 -16.71
C VAL A 76 2.41 -0.69 -17.45
N ALA A 77 2.31 0.42 -16.73
CA ALA A 77 2.08 1.74 -17.29
C ALA A 77 3.28 2.20 -18.14
N VAL A 78 4.50 2.07 -17.62
CA VAL A 78 5.72 2.54 -18.30
C VAL A 78 6.25 1.50 -19.31
N TRP A 79 6.27 0.22 -18.94
CA TRP A 79 6.77 -0.92 -19.74
C TRP A 79 8.17 -0.68 -20.34
N THR A 80 9.07 -0.19 -19.50
CA THR A 80 10.49 -0.10 -19.84
C THR A 80 11.31 -0.97 -18.91
N TRP A 81 12.43 -1.47 -19.42
CA TRP A 81 13.38 -2.26 -18.63
C TRP A 81 13.91 -1.46 -17.43
N THR A 82 14.11 -0.15 -17.62
CA THR A 82 14.51 0.78 -16.57
C THR A 82 13.49 0.85 -15.43
N ALA A 83 12.18 0.91 -15.74
CA ALA A 83 11.14 0.94 -14.71
C ALA A 83 11.16 -0.33 -13.86
N PHE A 84 11.36 -1.50 -14.47
CA PHE A 84 11.46 -2.77 -13.76
C PHE A 84 12.62 -2.79 -12.76
N TRP A 85 13.83 -2.40 -13.20
CA TRP A 85 15.00 -2.35 -12.31
C TRP A 85 14.91 -1.28 -11.23
N LEU A 86 14.10 -0.25 -11.43
CA LEU A 86 13.88 0.77 -10.42
C LEU A 86 12.91 0.32 -9.33
N VAL A 87 11.85 -0.41 -9.67
CA VAL A 87 10.87 -0.90 -8.68
C VAL A 87 11.35 -2.14 -7.93
N LEU A 88 12.23 -2.94 -8.53
CA LEU A 88 12.69 -4.20 -7.94
C LEU A 88 13.40 -4.01 -6.58
N PRO A 89 14.36 -3.07 -6.42
CA PRO A 89 14.94 -2.75 -5.13
C PRO A 89 13.90 -2.29 -4.11
N VAL A 90 12.89 -1.51 -4.52
CA VAL A 90 11.83 -1.03 -3.62
C VAL A 90 11.06 -2.22 -3.02
N MET A 91 10.68 -3.19 -3.85
CA MET A 91 9.98 -4.38 -3.40
C MET A 91 10.84 -5.26 -2.49
N VAL A 92 12.11 -5.45 -2.84
CA VAL A 92 13.07 -6.23 -2.04
C VAL A 92 13.29 -5.56 -0.69
N PHE A 93 13.58 -4.26 -0.66
CA PHE A 93 13.75 -3.53 0.58
C PHE A 93 12.49 -3.55 1.42
N GLN A 94 11.29 -3.39 0.84
CA GLN A 94 10.05 -3.50 1.60
C GLN A 94 9.91 -4.86 2.29
N LEU A 95 10.25 -5.95 1.60
CA LEU A 95 10.19 -7.31 2.17
C LEU A 95 11.18 -7.52 3.32
N PHE A 96 12.29 -6.77 3.37
CA PHE A 96 13.21 -6.77 4.50
C PHE A 96 12.80 -5.79 5.61
N LEU A 97 12.36 -4.59 5.25
CA LEU A 97 11.98 -3.54 6.19
C LEU A 97 10.81 -3.98 7.06
N VAL A 98 9.80 -4.63 6.47
CA VAL A 98 8.60 -5.08 7.20
C VAL A 98 8.92 -6.04 8.36
N PRO A 99 9.63 -7.17 8.16
CA PRO A 99 9.97 -8.09 9.26
C PRO A 99 10.96 -7.48 10.25
N VAL A 100 11.95 -6.68 9.79
CA VAL A 100 12.89 -6.01 10.69
C VAL A 100 12.17 -5.03 11.62
N SER A 101 11.32 -4.16 11.07
CA SER A 101 10.51 -3.24 11.86
C SER A 101 9.53 -3.98 12.78
N THR A 102 8.90 -5.06 12.30
CA THR A 102 7.99 -5.87 13.12
C THR A 102 8.73 -6.49 14.30
N HIS A 103 9.92 -7.05 14.10
CA HIS A 103 10.71 -7.63 15.17
C HIS A 103 11.19 -6.57 16.19
N MET A 104 11.61 -5.39 15.72
CA MET A 104 11.98 -4.29 16.59
C MET A 104 10.81 -3.78 17.43
N ILE A 105 9.63 -3.60 16.83
CA ILE A 105 8.43 -3.15 17.54
C ILE A 105 7.93 -4.23 18.50
N ALA A 106 7.93 -5.51 18.10
CA ALA A 106 7.58 -6.62 18.97
C ALA A 106 8.49 -6.68 20.20
N ARG A 107 9.81 -6.56 20.03
CA ARG A 107 10.75 -6.59 21.15
C ARG A 107 10.68 -5.34 22.03
N ALA A 108 10.32 -4.19 21.46
CA ALA A 108 10.08 -2.96 22.21
C ALA A 108 8.80 -3.07 23.04
N GLY A 109 7.72 -3.55 22.44
CA GLY A 109 6.49 -3.92 23.14
C GLY A 109 6.82 -4.84 24.31
N LEU A 110 7.62 -5.90 24.05
CA LEU A 110 8.01 -6.93 25.04
C LEU A 110 8.77 -6.40 26.26
N ARG A 111 9.24 -5.16 26.20
CA ARG A 111 9.93 -4.50 27.32
C ARG A 111 9.08 -3.46 28.01
N SER A 112 8.10 -2.88 27.32
CA SER A 112 7.19 -1.90 27.88
C SER A 112 6.00 -2.51 28.62
N GLY A 113 5.81 -3.83 28.55
CA GLY A 113 4.63 -4.47 29.14
C GLY A 113 3.33 -4.13 28.41
N ASP A 114 3.45 -3.65 27.16
CA ASP A 114 2.34 -3.08 26.39
C ASP A 114 1.64 -4.17 25.56
N TYR A 115 1.19 -5.23 26.23
CA TYR A 115 0.33 -6.29 25.65
C TYR A 115 -0.80 -6.62 26.58
N ARG A 116 -1.90 -7.04 25.97
CA ARG A 116 -3.11 -7.46 26.66
C ARG A 116 -2.95 -8.89 27.15
N HIS A 117 -2.44 -9.03 28.38
CA HIS A 117 -2.35 -10.33 29.09
C HIS A 117 -3.71 -11.04 29.20
N ASP A 118 -4.83 -10.32 29.11
CA ASP A 118 -6.19 -10.86 29.12
C ASP A 118 -6.60 -11.62 27.84
N GLU A 119 -5.87 -11.44 26.73
CA GLU A 119 -6.13 -12.15 25.46
C GLU A 119 -5.16 -13.31 25.20
N LEU A 120 -4.13 -13.47 26.05
CA LEU A 120 -3.15 -14.54 25.94
C LEU A 120 -3.67 -15.82 26.61
N LEU A 121 -3.93 -16.87 25.82
CA LEU A 121 -4.34 -18.19 26.34
C LEU A 121 -3.20 -18.92 27.06
N VAL A 122 -1.96 -18.70 26.60
CA VAL A 122 -0.72 -19.23 27.16
C VAL A 122 0.34 -18.18 26.95
N ASP A 123 1.06 -17.84 28.02
CA ASP A 123 2.23 -16.98 27.97
C ASP A 123 3.45 -17.82 28.38
N ASP A 124 4.28 -18.18 27.40
CA ASP A 124 5.53 -18.93 27.63
C ASP A 124 6.71 -17.99 27.94
N THR A 125 6.47 -16.68 28.11
CA THR A 125 7.52 -15.71 28.45
C THR A 125 7.78 -15.55 29.95
N GLU A 126 7.09 -16.35 30.78
CA GLU A 126 7.35 -16.51 32.22
C GLU A 126 8.29 -17.69 32.54
#